data_AF-A0A350IZZ2-F1
#
_entry.id   AF-A0A350IZZ2-F1
#
_cell.length_a   1.000
_cell.length_b   1.000
_cell.length_c   1.000
_cell.angle_alpha   90.00
_cell.angle_beta   90.00
_cell.angle_gamma   90.00
#
_symmetry.space_group_name_H-M   'P 1'
#
loop_
_entity.id
_entity.type
_entity.pdbx_description
1 polymer ?
#
loop_
_entity_poly.entity_id
_entity_poly.type
_entity_poly.pdbx_seq_one_letter_code
_entity_poly.pdbx_strand_id
1 'polypeptide(L)'
;MTENDRLRQAYVEEARYQTRMIKNLRRWVKYALLISSLSLFLIVSPLGQQLWIKIIAGVVMVVSVVSAVLIGWAIHNGTANVSSLLDRIDQ
;
A
#
# COMPACT_ATOMS: atom_id res chain seq x y z
N MET A 1 22.98 -14.94 26.58
CA MET A 1 22.58 -14.41 25.25
C MET A 1 23.65 -13.43 24.83
N THR A 2 24.31 -13.69 23.72
CA THR A 2 25.39 -12.83 23.20
C THR A 2 24.82 -11.57 22.57
N GLU A 3 25.64 -10.55 22.38
CA GLU A 3 25.25 -9.33 21.64
C GLU A 3 24.77 -9.65 20.22
N ASN A 4 25.44 -10.59 19.55
CA ASN A 4 25.07 -11.09 18.23
C ASN A 4 23.67 -11.74 18.21
N ASP A 5 23.31 -12.49 19.25
CA ASP A 5 21.96 -13.07 19.36
C ASP A 5 20.89 -11.98 19.45
N ARG A 6 21.17 -10.88 20.16
CA ARG A 6 20.23 -9.75 20.29
C ARG A 6 20.08 -8.98 18.97
N LEU A 7 21.18 -8.74 18.26
CA LEU A 7 21.16 -8.08 16.96
C LEU A 7 20.37 -8.88 15.93
N ARG A 8 20.60 -10.20 15.89
CA ARG A 8 19.86 -11.10 15.00
C ARG A 8 18.36 -11.11 15.30
N GLN A 9 17.98 -11.14 16.59
CA GLN A 9 16.58 -11.04 16.99
C GLN A 9 15.94 -9.71 16.57
N ALA A 10 16.64 -8.59 16.72
CA ALA A 10 16.16 -7.28 16.30
C ALA A 10 15.89 -7.22 14.78
N TYR A 11 16.78 -7.78 13.96
CA TYR A 11 16.55 -7.84 12.50
C TYR A 11 15.35 -8.71 12.12
N VAL A 12 15.16 -9.85 12.80
CA VAL A 12 14.00 -10.73 12.58
C VAL A 12 12.70 -10.02 12.94
N GLU A 13 12.69 -9.26 14.03
CA GLU A 13 11.52 -8.49 14.46
C GLU A 13 11.17 -7.39 13.46
N GLU A 14 12.17 -6.63 13.01
CA GLU A 14 12.01 -5.57 12.00
C GLU A 14 11.52 -6.13 10.66
N ALA A 15 12.10 -7.24 10.19
CA ALA A 15 11.65 -7.91 8.96
C ALA A 15 10.20 -8.39 9.06
N ARG A 16 9.80 -8.90 10.23
CA ARG A 16 8.40 -9.30 10.51
C ARG A 16 7.47 -8.10 10.53
N TYR A 17 7.89 -6.99 11.12
CA TYR A 17 7.12 -5.74 11.15
C TYR A 17 6.89 -5.20 9.74
N GLN A 18 7.95 -5.07 8.93
CA GLN A 18 7.84 -4.58 7.57
C GLN A 18 7.00 -5.50 6.67
N THR A 19 7.14 -6.82 6.83
CA THR A 19 6.28 -7.80 6.14
C THR A 19 4.80 -7.58 6.46
N ARG A 20 4.47 -7.31 7.73
CA ARG A 20 3.09 -6.98 8.16
C ARG A 20 2.61 -5.68 7.52
N MET A 21 3.46 -4.66 7.46
CA MET A 21 3.14 -3.38 6.83
C MET A 21 2.89 -3.52 5.33
N ILE A 22 3.71 -4.28 4.61
CA ILE A 22 3.52 -4.59 3.18
C ILE A 22 2.18 -5.32 2.94
N LYS A 23 1.81 -6.27 3.82
CA LYS A 23 0.50 -6.93 3.75
C LYS A 23 -0.65 -5.93 3.91
N ASN A 24 -0.51 -4.94 4.79
CA ASN A 24 -1.49 -3.87 4.94
C ASN A 24 -1.56 -2.99 3.70
N LEU A 25 -0.41 -2.56 3.17
CA LEU A 25 -0.33 -1.77 1.93
C LEU A 25 -1.02 -2.48 0.76
N ARG A 26 -0.84 -3.80 0.61
CA ARG A 26 -1.56 -4.59 -0.41
C ARG A 26 -3.08 -4.54 -0.26
N ARG A 27 -3.60 -4.44 0.97
CA ARG A 27 -5.05 -4.23 1.21
C ARG A 27 -5.45 -2.80 0.83
N TRP A 28 -4.64 -1.81 1.17
CA TRP A 28 -4.89 -0.42 0.80
C TRP A 28 -4.93 -0.20 -0.72
N VAL A 29 -4.08 -0.87 -1.50
CA VAL A 29 -4.18 -0.85 -2.98
C VAL A 29 -5.55 -1.35 -3.45
N LYS A 30 -6.05 -2.47 -2.90
CA LYS A 30 -7.37 -3.00 -3.27
C LYS A 30 -8.48 -2.00 -2.95
N TYR A 31 -8.43 -1.37 -1.77
CA TYR A 31 -9.41 -0.34 -1.41
C TYR A 31 -9.33 0.88 -2.33
N ALA A 32 -8.13 1.34 -2.67
CA ALA A 32 -7.95 2.45 -3.61
C ALA A 32 -8.56 2.14 -4.98
N LEU A 33 -8.32 0.93 -5.52
CA LEU A 33 -8.91 0.51 -6.79
C LEU A 33 -10.43 0.37 -6.73
N LEU A 34 -10.98 -0.16 -5.63
CA LEU A 34 -12.44 -0.24 -5.44
C LEU A 34 -13.08 1.16 -5.37
N ILE A 35 -12.46 2.09 -4.65
CA ILE A 35 -12.91 3.49 -4.58
C ILE A 35 -12.86 4.13 -5.97
N SER A 36 -11.75 3.96 -6.71
CA SER A 36 -11.62 4.47 -8.09
C SER A 36 -12.72 3.92 -9.00
N SER A 37 -13.00 2.63 -8.95
CA SER A 37 -14.05 1.99 -9.75
C SER A 37 -15.45 2.50 -9.38
N LEU A 38 -15.71 2.72 -8.09
CA LEU A 38 -16.98 3.29 -7.63
C LEU A 38 -17.13 4.75 -8.08
N SER A 39 -16.07 5.54 -8.03
CA SER A 39 -16.05 6.90 -8.56
C SER A 39 -16.33 6.94 -10.06
N LEU A 40 -15.68 6.06 -10.84
CA LEU A 40 -15.95 5.93 -12.27
C LEU A 40 -17.40 5.54 -12.54
N PHE A 41 -17.95 4.60 -11.78
CA PHE A 41 -19.36 4.23 -11.87
C PHE A 41 -20.28 5.43 -11.62
N LEU A 42 -20.01 6.25 -10.59
CA LEU A 42 -20.80 7.46 -10.32
C LEU A 42 -20.71 8.50 -11.45
N ILE A 43 -19.56 8.63 -12.12
CA ILE A 43 -19.38 9.57 -13.23
C ILE A 43 -20.23 9.19 -14.45
N VAL A 44 -20.27 7.89 -14.78
CA VAL A 44 -20.95 7.36 -15.97
C VAL A 44 -22.43 7.06 -15.72
N SER A 45 -22.79 6.73 -14.47
CA SER A 45 -24.16 6.36 -14.10
C SER A 45 -25.12 7.56 -14.06
N PRO A 46 -26.42 7.34 -14.37
CA PRO A 46 -27.46 8.34 -14.14
C PRO A 46 -27.55 8.79 -12.67
N LEU A 47 -27.06 7.99 -11.72
CA LEU A 47 -27.03 8.34 -10.29
C LEU A 47 -26.17 9.59 -9.99
N GLY A 48 -25.17 9.87 -10.82
CA GLY A 48 -24.30 11.04 -10.70
C GLY A 48 -24.65 12.17 -11.66
N GLN A 49 -25.92 12.33 -12.05
CA GLN A 49 -26.32 13.30 -13.08
C GLN A 49 -25.94 14.75 -12.72
N GLN A 50 -25.92 15.09 -11.44
CA GLN A 50 -25.56 16.44 -10.98
C GLN A 50 -24.08 16.73 -11.19
N LEU A 51 -23.77 17.89 -11.80
CA LEU A 51 -22.41 18.28 -12.17
C LEU A 51 -21.43 18.26 -10.98
N TRP A 52 -21.86 18.74 -9.81
CA TRP A 52 -21.03 18.76 -8.61
C TRP A 52 -20.66 17.34 -8.13
N ILE A 53 -21.54 16.35 -8.28
CA ILE A 53 -21.25 14.94 -7.95
C ILE A 53 -20.15 14.42 -8.87
N LYS A 54 -20.22 14.71 -10.17
CA LYS A 54 -19.20 14.29 -11.14
C LYS A 54 -17.83 14.90 -10.86
N ILE A 55 -17.77 16.17 -10.46
CA ILE A 55 -16.52 16.84 -10.08
C ILE A 55 -15.89 16.15 -8.86
N ILE A 56 -16.68 15.94 -7.79
CA ILE A 56 -16.20 15.27 -6.58
C ILE A 56 -15.73 13.84 -6.91
N ALA A 57 -16.54 13.08 -7.67
CA ALA A 57 -16.18 11.74 -8.08
C ALA A 57 -14.89 11.71 -8.92
N GLY A 58 -14.70 12.69 -9.82
CA GLY A 58 -13.47 12.84 -10.60
C GLY A 58 -12.24 13.07 -9.72
N VAL A 59 -12.34 13.95 -8.73
CA VAL A 59 -11.24 14.19 -7.77
C VAL A 59 -10.92 12.93 -6.97
N VAL A 60 -11.93 12.25 -6.43
CA VAL A 60 -11.75 11.01 -5.66
C VAL A 60 -11.11 9.91 -6.52
N MET A 61 -11.52 9.80 -7.79
CA MET A 61 -10.93 8.86 -8.73
C MET A 61 -9.44 9.15 -8.95
N VAL A 62 -9.06 10.40 -9.23
CA VAL A 62 -7.65 10.77 -9.44
C VAL A 62 -6.82 10.51 -8.18
N VAL A 63 -7.29 10.94 -7.01
CA VAL A 63 -6.59 10.73 -5.74
C VAL A 63 -6.40 9.25 -5.43
N SER A 64 -7.42 8.42 -5.68
CA SER A 64 -7.34 6.98 -5.42
C SER A 64 -6.36 6.26 -6.36
N VAL A 65 -6.32 6.63 -7.64
CA VAL A 65 -5.32 6.11 -8.60
C VAL A 65 -3.90 6.52 -8.20
N VAL A 66 -3.67 7.80 -7.90
CA VAL A 66 -2.35 8.28 -7.44
C VAL A 66 -1.91 7.56 -6.18
N SER A 67 -2.82 7.38 -5.22
CA SER A 67 -2.56 6.63 -3.98
C SER A 67 -2.17 5.18 -4.28
N ALA A 68 -2.86 4.49 -5.20
CA ALA A 68 -2.53 3.12 -5.57
C ALA A 68 -1.12 3.01 -6.17
N VAL A 69 -0.71 3.97 -7.00
CA VAL A 69 0.64 4.03 -7.58
C VAL A 69 1.71 4.24 -6.51
N LEU A 70 1.52 5.22 -5.62
CA LEU A 70 2.46 5.51 -4.53
C LEU A 70 2.59 4.32 -3.58
N ILE A 71 1.47 3.68 -3.23
CA ILE A 71 1.47 2.48 -2.39
C ILE A 71 2.17 1.32 -3.11
N GLY A 72 1.97 1.16 -4.42
CA GLY A 72 2.67 0.16 -5.23
C GLY A 72 4.19 0.34 -5.19
N TRP A 73 4.65 1.59 -5.31
CA TRP A 73 6.07 1.93 -5.17
C TRP A 73 6.60 1.65 -3.75
N ALA A 74 5.84 2.00 -2.71
CA ALA A 74 6.18 1.69 -1.32
C ALA A 74 6.26 0.17 -1.05
N ILE A 75 5.37 -0.64 -1.65
CA ILE A 75 5.43 -2.10 -1.56
C ILE A 75 6.71 -2.63 -2.18
N HIS A 76 7.09 -2.15 -3.37
CA HIS A 76 8.30 -2.57 -4.06
C HIS A 76 9.55 -2.33 -3.20
N ASN A 77 9.70 -1.10 -2.68
CA ASN A 77 10.82 -0.75 -1.82
C ASN A 77 10.81 -1.52 -0.49
N GLY A 78 9.63 -1.66 0.13
CA GLY A 78 9.48 -2.43 1.37
C GLY A 78 9.88 -3.90 1.19
N THR A 79 9.51 -4.52 0.07
CA THR A 79 9.88 -5.92 -0.21
C THR A 79 11.39 -6.09 -0.37
N ALA A 80 12.07 -5.15 -1.03
CA ALA A 80 13.53 -5.16 -1.17
C ALA A 80 14.25 -4.92 0.17
N ASN A 81 13.66 -4.13 1.06
CA ASN A 81 14.22 -3.90 2.38
C ASN A 81 14.10 -5.15 3.27
N VAL A 82 12.96 -5.85 3.23
CA VAL A 82 12.78 -7.12 3.94
C VAL A 82 13.78 -8.18 3.45
N SER A 83 13.98 -8.33 2.14
CA SER A 83 14.97 -9.30 1.63
C SER A 83 16.39 -8.96 2.10
N SER A 84 16.76 -7.67 2.05
CA SER A 84 18.07 -7.21 2.52
C SER A 84 18.31 -7.44 4.02
N LEU A 85 17.25 -7.39 4.84
CA LEU A 85 17.33 -7.72 6.27
C LEU A 85 17.50 -9.22 6.50
N LEU A 86 16.81 -10.05 5.73
CA LEU A 86 16.94 -11.51 5.81
C LEU A 86 18.33 -11.98 5.38
N ASP A 87 18.90 -11.40 4.31
CA ASP A 87 20.26 -11.72 3.87
C ASP A 87 21.31 -11.42 4.95
N ARG A 88 21.09 -10.38 5.78
CA ARG A 88 21.97 -10.03 6.92
C ARG A 88 21.81 -10.96 8.12
N ILE A 89 20.70 -11.69 8.22
CA ILE A 89 20.43 -12.67 9.29
C ILE A 89 21.09 -14.03 8.98
N ASP A 90 21.25 -14.33 7.69
CA ASP A 90 21.80 -15.57 7.17
C ASP A 90 23.33 -15.53 6.95
N GLN A 91 23.93 -14.33 6.93
CA GLN A 91 25.37 -14.10 7.01
C GLN A 91 25.89 -14.26 8.45
#